data_AF-A0A1J0GN80-F1
#
_entry.id   AF-A0A1J0GN80-F1
#
_cell.length_a   1.000
_cell.length_b   1.000
_cell.length_c   1.000
_cell.angle_alpha   90.00
_cell.angle_beta   90.00
_cell.angle_gamma   90.00
#
_symmetry.space_group_name_H-M   'P 1'
#
loop_
_entity.id
_entity.type
_entity.pdbx_description
1 polymer ?
#
loop_
_entity_poly.entity_id
_entity_poly.type
_entity_poly.pdbx_seq_one_letter_code
_entity_poly.pdbx_strand_id
1 'polypeptide(L)'
;MDIFINNEVELIENISDDTSIKLKKKDYIISNLVLNKDPNIYFEDVFDGKQLVLDNISNLSIIGETLDTQILSSPRYSNVITFRNCHDIKIESLIVGHTKGNLGYCTGGVLSFENCSNIELKDLILFGCGTYGIILNNVENVTVNDTVIKECTYGISESFNTKNVQFNNCNFYDNKIFDLIRVSQCSNINYNNCIFKNNTADEGCLFVINDSESVNISNCTFKNNNVLHFTNSKDELCITDETFEGNLFDFTDDDYQNTSTPGRYEIVLNESKKVVYTENSISIVENEYILNSNTNSKPVISKDKQSILYIEPFGFEAMGNLHLYNIIKKDDKILLKFTRIKDELGQNNTIKLVKWLDKYNIACIIGQGYGTVSKGGDLYSYNILKDQLKCLYRNKDHEEVKNFELVAGNINLVIIKFDDNFNNYTIKSKICRFDSTKLS
;
A
#
# COMPACT_ATOMS: atom_id res chain seq x y z
N MET A 1 -32.44 -6.80 25.53
CA MET A 1 -33.41 -5.68 25.48
C MET A 1 -32.63 -4.48 24.98
N ASP A 2 -33.16 -3.74 24.00
CA ASP A 2 -32.41 -2.60 23.44
C ASP A 2 -32.36 -1.44 24.45
N ILE A 3 -31.15 -0.92 24.68
CA ILE A 3 -30.91 0.24 25.53
C ILE A 3 -30.63 1.44 24.63
N PHE A 4 -31.47 2.48 24.72
CA PHE A 4 -31.34 3.69 23.91
C PHE A 4 -30.49 4.72 24.63
N ILE A 5 -29.40 5.13 23.99
CA ILE A 5 -28.37 5.98 24.58
C ILE A 5 -28.28 7.30 23.81
N ASN A 6 -28.10 8.41 24.52
CA ASN A 6 -28.00 9.75 23.91
C ASN A 6 -26.69 10.50 24.23
N ASN A 7 -25.82 9.91 25.05
CA ASN A 7 -24.53 10.49 25.38
C ASN A 7 -23.44 9.44 25.64
N GLU A 8 -22.21 9.91 25.60
CA GLU A 8 -20.98 9.15 25.68
C GLU A 8 -20.75 8.50 27.06
N VAL A 9 -21.27 9.09 28.14
CA VAL A 9 -21.21 8.48 29.49
C VAL A 9 -22.16 7.30 29.57
N GLU A 10 -23.42 7.50 29.17
CA GLU A 10 -24.43 6.44 29.09
C GLU A 10 -23.96 5.29 28.19
N LEU A 11 -23.26 5.57 27.08
CA LEU A 11 -22.69 4.52 26.21
C LEU A 11 -21.76 3.62 27.02
N ILE A 12 -20.76 4.19 27.70
CA ILE A 12 -19.79 3.39 28.44
C ILE A 12 -20.43 2.68 29.63
N GLU A 13 -21.31 3.34 30.38
CA GLU A 13 -21.98 2.74 31.54
C GLU A 13 -22.90 1.56 31.18
N ASN A 14 -23.32 1.44 29.93
CA ASN A 14 -24.18 0.36 29.46
C ASN A 14 -23.44 -0.68 28.60
N ILE A 15 -22.12 -0.56 28.42
CA ILE A 15 -21.32 -1.64 27.83
C ILE A 15 -21.19 -2.75 28.87
N SER A 16 -21.72 -3.92 28.55
CA SER A 16 -21.61 -5.13 29.36
C SER A 16 -21.86 -6.36 28.50
N ASP A 17 -21.72 -7.54 29.10
CA ASP A 17 -22.20 -8.77 28.50
C ASP A 17 -23.71 -8.71 28.19
N ASP A 18 -24.12 -9.45 27.16
CA ASP A 18 -25.53 -9.67 26.77
C ASP A 18 -26.34 -8.40 26.50
N THR A 19 -25.67 -7.35 26.02
CA THR A 19 -26.26 -6.03 25.85
C THR A 19 -26.36 -5.62 24.38
N SER A 20 -27.50 -5.00 24.04
CA SER A 20 -27.74 -4.34 22.75
C SER A 20 -27.97 -2.85 22.98
N ILE A 21 -27.03 -2.04 22.51
CA ILE A 21 -27.03 -0.59 22.63
C ILE A 21 -27.49 0.04 21.32
N LYS A 22 -28.48 0.93 21.41
CA LYS A 22 -28.99 1.76 20.31
C LYS A 22 -28.56 3.21 20.50
N LEU A 23 -27.64 3.66 19.66
CA LEU A 23 -27.13 5.02 19.68
C LEU A 23 -28.01 5.95 18.86
N LYS A 24 -28.57 6.97 19.52
CA LYS A 24 -29.28 8.06 18.85
C LYS A 24 -28.30 8.87 18.01
N LYS A 25 -28.81 9.51 16.95
CA LYS A 25 -28.02 10.40 16.10
C LYS A 25 -27.28 11.48 16.90
N LYS A 26 -25.97 11.32 17.03
CA LYS A 26 -25.04 12.26 17.69
C LYS A 26 -23.59 11.91 17.34
N ASP A 27 -22.70 12.86 17.59
CA ASP A 27 -21.27 12.62 17.68
C ASP A 27 -20.90 12.27 19.14
N TYR A 28 -20.45 11.04 19.37
CA TYR A 28 -19.98 10.52 20.66
C TYR A 28 -18.47 10.61 20.71
N ILE A 29 -17.92 11.58 21.44
CA ILE A 29 -16.47 11.75 21.61
C ILE A 29 -16.03 10.98 22.85
N ILE A 30 -15.44 9.80 22.64
CA ILE A 30 -15.16 8.85 23.74
C ILE A 30 -13.82 9.09 24.43
N SER A 31 -12.89 9.79 23.80
CA SER A 31 -11.49 9.87 24.24
C SER A 31 -11.22 10.70 25.50
N ASN A 32 -12.16 11.56 25.91
CA ASN A 32 -12.05 12.41 27.09
C ASN A 32 -12.93 11.94 28.25
N LEU A 33 -13.49 10.74 28.16
CA LEU A 33 -14.36 10.20 29.18
C LEU A 33 -13.59 9.92 30.47
N VAL A 34 -14.22 10.25 31.60
CA VAL A 34 -13.76 9.79 32.91
C VAL A 34 -14.45 8.47 33.18
N LEU A 35 -13.67 7.38 33.11
CA LEU A 35 -14.20 6.03 33.34
C LEU A 35 -14.32 5.77 34.84
N ASN A 36 -15.40 5.09 35.22
CA ASN A 36 -15.45 4.43 36.51
C ASN A 36 -14.40 3.32 36.56
N LYS A 37 -13.98 2.93 37.77
CA LYS A 37 -13.01 1.84 37.92
C LYS A 37 -13.68 0.53 37.52
N ASP A 38 -13.39 0.08 36.30
CA ASP A 38 -13.93 -1.13 35.70
C ASP A 38 -12.77 -1.98 35.16
N PRO A 39 -12.69 -3.29 35.50
CA PRO A 39 -11.63 -4.15 34.99
C PRO A 39 -11.79 -4.51 33.50
N ASN A 40 -13.00 -4.36 32.95
CA ASN A 40 -13.37 -4.70 31.57
C ASN A 40 -13.42 -3.48 30.66
N ILE A 41 -13.52 -2.27 31.20
CA ILE A 41 -13.58 -1.04 30.41
C ILE A 41 -12.56 -0.03 30.94
N TYR A 42 -11.48 0.18 30.20
CA TYR A 42 -10.39 1.04 30.64
C TYR A 42 -9.70 1.76 29.49
N PHE A 43 -8.98 2.83 29.84
CA PHE A 43 -8.03 3.44 28.92
C PHE A 43 -6.66 2.81 29.12
N GLU A 44 -6.03 2.42 28.02
CA GLU A 44 -4.66 1.92 27.97
C GLU A 44 -3.75 2.98 27.33
N ASP A 45 -2.64 3.30 27.99
CA ASP A 45 -1.63 4.20 27.45
C ASP A 45 -0.88 3.50 26.30
N VAL A 46 -0.88 4.14 25.13
CA VAL A 46 -0.11 3.75 23.94
C VAL A 46 0.84 4.88 23.58
N PHE A 47 1.73 4.65 22.60
CA PHE A 47 2.87 5.51 22.23
C PHE A 47 2.75 6.99 22.64
N ASP A 48 1.77 7.72 22.12
CA ASP A 48 1.46 9.11 22.45
C ASP A 48 -0.06 9.38 22.60
N GLY A 49 -0.83 8.36 23.01
CA GLY A 49 -2.27 8.46 23.19
C GLY A 49 -2.85 7.46 24.18
N LYS A 50 -4.19 7.49 24.32
CA LYS A 50 -4.94 6.51 25.12
C LYS A 50 -5.99 5.84 24.25
N GLN A 51 -6.01 4.52 24.22
CA GLN A 51 -7.06 3.76 23.53
C GLN A 51 -8.12 3.28 24.52
N LEU A 52 -9.39 3.34 24.12
CA LEU A 52 -10.46 2.68 24.87
C LEU A 52 -10.36 1.17 24.64
N VAL A 53 -10.21 0.41 25.72
CA VAL A 53 -10.18 -1.05 25.70
C VAL A 53 -11.44 -1.60 26.33
N LEU A 54 -12.11 -2.47 25.59
CA LEU A 54 -13.20 -3.33 26.04
C LEU A 54 -12.64 -4.75 26.15
N ASP A 55 -12.54 -5.29 27.36
CA ASP A 55 -11.84 -6.53 27.68
C ASP A 55 -12.79 -7.55 28.30
N ASN A 56 -12.76 -8.80 27.81
CA ASN A 56 -13.62 -9.90 28.26
C ASN A 56 -15.13 -9.57 28.22
N ILE A 57 -15.60 -8.93 27.14
CA ILE A 57 -17.02 -8.63 26.93
C ILE A 57 -17.59 -9.55 25.84
N SER A 58 -18.81 -10.02 26.07
CA SER A 58 -19.46 -11.07 25.29
C SER A 58 -20.87 -10.68 24.86
N ASN A 59 -21.26 -11.03 23.62
CA ASN A 59 -22.62 -10.78 23.13
C ASN A 59 -23.03 -9.29 23.23
N LEU A 60 -22.14 -8.40 22.78
CA LEU A 60 -22.36 -6.96 22.77
C LEU A 60 -22.71 -6.47 21.36
N SER A 61 -23.82 -5.76 21.24
CA SER A 61 -24.20 -5.04 20.02
C SER A 61 -24.17 -3.52 20.26
N ILE A 62 -23.47 -2.77 19.39
CA ILE A 62 -23.50 -1.30 19.36
C ILE A 62 -24.02 -0.86 18.00
N ILE A 63 -25.22 -0.29 17.97
CA ILE A 63 -25.95 -0.06 16.73
C ILE A 63 -26.44 1.39 16.66
N GLY A 64 -26.07 2.12 15.62
CA GLY A 64 -26.65 3.44 15.34
C GLY A 64 -28.09 3.32 14.86
N GLU A 65 -28.95 4.28 15.24
CA GLU A 65 -30.30 4.37 14.66
C GLU A 65 -30.26 4.63 13.15
N THR A 66 -29.23 5.34 12.69
CA THR A 66 -28.98 5.71 11.30
C THR A 66 -27.47 5.81 11.03
N LEU A 67 -27.05 5.59 9.77
CA LEU A 67 -25.66 5.79 9.31
C LEU A 67 -25.30 7.29 9.20
N ASP A 68 -25.41 7.98 10.32
CA ASP A 68 -24.93 9.35 10.55
C ASP A 68 -24.60 9.60 12.04
N THR A 69 -24.72 8.56 12.89
CA THR A 69 -24.19 8.53 14.25
C THR A 69 -22.68 8.26 14.22
N GLN A 70 -21.91 9.06 14.96
CA GLN A 70 -20.45 8.97 14.96
C GLN A 70 -19.90 8.56 16.33
N ILE A 71 -18.92 7.64 16.36
CA ILE A 71 -18.04 7.42 17.51
C ILE A 71 -16.66 7.94 17.16
N LEU A 72 -16.20 8.95 17.90
CA LEU A 72 -14.98 9.69 17.59
C LEU A 72 -13.97 9.68 18.73
N SER A 73 -12.69 9.60 18.39
CA SER A 73 -11.58 9.70 19.36
C SER A 73 -10.58 10.84 19.03
N SER A 74 -10.08 11.49 20.08
CA SER A 74 -9.06 12.55 20.09
C SER A 74 -8.13 12.41 21.31
N PRO A 75 -6.80 12.38 21.21
CA PRO A 75 -5.97 12.59 20.03
C PRO A 75 -5.91 11.34 19.14
N ARG A 76 -5.20 11.44 18.02
CA ARG A 76 -5.30 10.47 16.92
C ARG A 76 -4.57 9.16 17.20
N TYR A 77 -3.56 9.17 18.06
CA TYR A 77 -2.53 8.13 18.13
C TYR A 77 -2.91 6.76 18.73
N SER A 78 -4.19 6.50 18.93
CA SER A 78 -4.71 5.34 19.62
C SER A 78 -5.84 4.70 18.84
N ASN A 79 -6.09 3.41 19.02
CA ASN A 79 -7.27 2.81 18.43
C ASN A 79 -8.53 3.56 18.93
N VAL A 80 -9.55 3.76 18.08
CA VAL A 80 -10.81 4.35 18.54
C VAL A 80 -11.45 3.43 19.57
N ILE A 81 -11.59 2.14 19.24
CA ILE A 81 -11.99 1.09 20.19
C ILE A 81 -11.12 -0.14 19.95
N THR A 82 -10.58 -0.69 21.05
CA THR A 82 -9.91 -1.99 21.08
C THR A 82 -10.78 -2.98 21.82
N PHE A 83 -11.07 -4.12 21.20
CA PHE A 83 -11.74 -5.25 21.81
C PHE A 83 -10.69 -6.31 22.13
N ARG A 84 -10.63 -6.76 23.37
CA ARG A 84 -9.68 -7.76 23.84
C ARG A 84 -10.41 -8.92 24.50
N ASN A 85 -10.07 -10.16 24.14
CA ASN A 85 -10.71 -11.36 24.69
C ASN A 85 -12.25 -11.33 24.57
N CYS A 86 -12.78 -10.68 23.54
CA CYS A 86 -14.22 -10.48 23.35
C CYS A 86 -14.81 -11.50 22.39
N HIS A 87 -16.08 -11.86 22.56
CA HIS A 87 -16.76 -12.74 21.61
C HIS A 87 -18.20 -12.31 21.32
N ASP A 88 -18.69 -12.66 20.13
CA ASP A 88 -20.05 -12.31 19.68
C ASP A 88 -20.29 -10.79 19.71
N ILE A 89 -19.42 -10.05 19.01
CA ILE A 89 -19.47 -8.58 18.96
C ILE A 89 -20.10 -8.13 17.66
N LYS A 90 -21.07 -7.22 17.77
CA LYS A 90 -21.74 -6.60 16.62
C LYS A 90 -21.63 -5.08 16.64
N ILE A 91 -21.21 -4.50 15.53
CA ILE A 91 -21.19 -3.04 15.32
C ILE A 91 -21.93 -2.75 14.00
N GLU A 92 -23.00 -1.95 14.06
CA GLU A 92 -23.86 -1.71 12.90
C GLU A 92 -24.29 -0.24 12.75
N SER A 93 -24.36 0.26 11.51
CA SER A 93 -24.89 1.59 11.16
C SER A 93 -24.20 2.75 11.89
N LEU A 94 -22.87 2.76 11.86
CA LEU A 94 -22.05 3.74 12.57
C LEU A 94 -20.92 4.30 11.69
N ILE A 95 -20.59 5.54 11.97
CA ILE A 95 -19.37 6.19 11.50
C ILE A 95 -18.36 6.13 12.65
N VAL A 96 -17.19 5.54 12.45
CA VAL A 96 -16.17 5.43 13.51
C VAL A 96 -14.85 5.99 13.01
N GLY A 97 -14.22 6.84 13.81
CA GLY A 97 -12.96 7.45 13.38
C GLY A 97 -12.35 8.45 14.33
N HIS A 98 -11.37 9.19 13.85
CA HIS A 98 -10.74 10.26 14.61
C HIS A 98 -11.36 11.63 14.31
N THR A 99 -11.35 12.51 15.29
CA THR A 99 -11.78 13.90 15.09
C THR A 99 -10.90 14.61 14.05
N LYS A 100 -11.48 15.61 13.36
CA LYS A 100 -10.74 16.50 12.45
C LYS A 100 -9.84 17.44 13.27
N GLY A 101 -8.52 17.27 13.15
CA GLY A 101 -7.47 18.06 13.79
C GLY A 101 -6.22 18.12 12.89
N ASN A 102 -5.16 18.81 13.31
CA ASN A 102 -3.93 18.99 12.52
C ASN A 102 -3.40 17.66 11.96
N LEU A 103 -3.11 17.64 10.66
CA LEU A 103 -2.54 16.49 9.93
C LEU A 103 -1.15 16.17 10.53
N GLY A 104 -0.98 14.94 11.03
CA GLY A 104 0.27 14.49 11.66
C GLY A 104 0.27 12.96 11.80
N TYR A 105 1.47 12.38 11.82
CA TYR A 105 1.77 10.94 11.94
C TYR A 105 0.96 10.33 13.07
N CYS A 106 0.14 9.33 12.78
CA CYS A 106 -0.65 8.70 13.82
C CYS A 106 -0.51 7.18 13.69
N THR A 107 -0.60 6.47 14.81
CA THR A 107 -0.25 5.05 14.93
C THR A 107 -1.39 4.19 15.48
N GLY A 108 -2.59 4.75 15.68
CA GLY A 108 -3.79 4.02 16.06
C GLY A 108 -4.70 3.66 14.87
N GLY A 109 -5.31 2.47 14.92
CA GLY A 109 -6.32 2.01 13.97
C GLY A 109 -7.72 2.50 14.33
N VAL A 110 -8.74 2.18 13.55
CA VAL A 110 -10.11 2.55 13.92
C VAL A 110 -10.69 1.51 14.87
N LEU A 111 -10.82 0.27 14.42
CA LEU A 111 -11.28 -0.85 15.24
C LEU A 111 -10.16 -1.91 15.34
N SER A 112 -9.78 -2.27 16.57
CA SER A 112 -8.81 -3.34 16.83
C SER A 112 -9.47 -4.48 17.60
N PHE A 113 -9.16 -5.72 17.20
CA PHE A 113 -9.65 -6.94 17.85
C PHE A 113 -8.48 -7.86 18.17
N GLU A 114 -8.34 -8.22 19.44
CA GLU A 114 -7.25 -9.02 20.00
C GLU A 114 -7.81 -10.23 20.75
N ASN A 115 -7.47 -11.45 20.32
CA ASN A 115 -7.97 -12.70 20.92
C ASN A 115 -9.51 -12.79 20.92
N CYS A 116 -10.13 -12.36 19.82
CA CYS A 116 -11.59 -12.26 19.73
C CYS A 116 -12.19 -13.33 18.81
N SER A 117 -13.51 -13.54 18.89
CA SER A 117 -14.21 -14.40 17.93
C SER A 117 -15.63 -13.96 17.64
N ASN A 118 -16.17 -14.36 16.49
CA ASN A 118 -17.54 -14.07 16.05
C ASN A 118 -17.84 -12.56 16.03
N ILE A 119 -17.21 -11.86 15.09
CA ILE A 119 -17.33 -10.40 14.95
C ILE A 119 -18.17 -10.06 13.72
N GLU A 120 -19.24 -9.29 13.89
CA GLU A 120 -20.10 -8.78 12.81
C GLU A 120 -19.97 -7.25 12.71
N LEU A 121 -19.39 -6.77 11.61
CA LEU A 121 -19.29 -5.36 11.27
C LEU A 121 -20.18 -5.10 10.05
N LYS A 122 -21.13 -4.18 10.16
CA LYS A 122 -22.11 -3.97 9.07
C LYS A 122 -22.49 -2.51 8.89
N ASP A 123 -22.59 -2.07 7.63
CA ASP A 123 -23.05 -0.70 7.31
C ASP A 123 -22.24 0.35 8.08
N LEU A 124 -20.90 0.28 8.01
CA LEU A 124 -20.00 1.18 8.72
C LEU A 124 -19.28 2.15 7.79
N ILE A 125 -18.86 3.29 8.32
CA ILE A 125 -17.84 4.16 7.70
C ILE A 125 -16.68 4.31 8.68
N LEU A 126 -15.56 3.68 8.36
CA LEU A 126 -14.33 3.72 9.16
C LEU A 126 -13.34 4.68 8.50
N PHE A 127 -12.82 5.65 9.26
CA PHE A 127 -11.81 6.58 8.78
C PHE A 127 -10.86 7.00 9.89
N GLY A 128 -9.58 7.18 9.59
CA GLY A 128 -8.62 7.55 10.63
C GLY A 128 -7.26 7.91 10.08
N CYS A 129 -6.73 9.06 10.48
CA CYS A 129 -5.43 9.56 10.02
C CYS A 129 -4.21 8.82 10.59
N GLY A 130 -4.39 7.60 11.10
CA GLY A 130 -3.42 6.82 11.85
C GLY A 130 -2.90 5.57 11.20
N THR A 131 -3.63 4.47 11.31
CA THR A 131 -3.15 3.19 10.77
C THR A 131 -4.13 2.56 9.81
N TYR A 132 -4.80 1.50 10.24
CA TYR A 132 -5.72 0.68 9.48
C TYR A 132 -7.14 0.93 9.97
N GLY A 133 -8.12 0.80 9.08
CA GLY A 133 -9.53 0.82 9.49
C GLY A 133 -9.86 -0.34 10.41
N ILE A 134 -9.31 -1.52 10.14
CA ILE A 134 -9.54 -2.72 10.95
C ILE A 134 -8.20 -3.41 11.21
N ILE A 135 -7.95 -3.76 12.48
CA ILE A 135 -6.79 -4.55 12.91
C ILE A 135 -7.32 -5.82 13.59
N LEU A 136 -6.88 -6.99 13.12
CA LEU A 136 -7.24 -8.30 13.65
C LEU A 136 -5.98 -9.03 14.12
N ASN A 137 -5.93 -9.41 15.39
CA ASN A 137 -4.82 -10.17 15.96
C ASN A 137 -5.37 -11.37 16.75
N ASN A 138 -5.06 -12.59 16.30
CA ASN A 138 -5.58 -13.81 16.89
C ASN A 138 -7.12 -13.85 16.93
N VAL A 139 -7.76 -13.64 15.78
CA VAL A 139 -9.22 -13.55 15.66
C VAL A 139 -9.81 -14.69 14.82
N GLU A 140 -11.02 -15.14 15.14
CA GLU A 140 -11.74 -16.13 14.34
C GLU A 140 -13.17 -15.67 14.00
N ASN A 141 -13.62 -15.96 12.78
CA ASN A 141 -14.98 -15.70 12.30
C ASN A 141 -15.35 -14.21 12.33
N VAL A 142 -14.86 -13.47 11.33
CA VAL A 142 -15.16 -12.05 11.15
C VAL A 142 -15.94 -11.85 9.86
N THR A 143 -17.07 -11.16 9.94
CA THR A 143 -17.83 -10.75 8.76
C THR A 143 -17.95 -9.22 8.73
N VAL A 144 -17.53 -8.62 7.62
CA VAL A 144 -17.60 -7.20 7.34
C VAL A 144 -18.48 -6.99 6.11
N ASN A 145 -19.65 -6.41 6.29
CA ASN A 145 -20.64 -6.22 5.21
C ASN A 145 -20.91 -4.73 4.97
N ASP A 146 -21.07 -4.36 3.70
CA ASP A 146 -21.59 -3.04 3.28
C ASP A 146 -20.84 -1.86 3.93
N THR A 147 -19.53 -2.01 4.14
CA THR A 147 -18.71 -1.10 4.94
C THR A 147 -17.72 -0.32 4.08
N VAL A 148 -17.52 0.95 4.44
CA VAL A 148 -16.53 1.84 3.84
C VAL A 148 -15.31 1.96 4.77
N ILE A 149 -14.10 1.77 4.23
CA ILE A 149 -12.85 2.16 4.91
C ILE A 149 -12.13 3.19 4.05
N LYS A 150 -11.90 4.37 4.61
CA LYS A 150 -11.36 5.50 3.84
C LYS A 150 -10.42 6.39 4.61
N GLU A 151 -9.59 7.11 3.86
CA GLU A 151 -8.71 8.15 4.41
C GLU A 151 -7.79 7.62 5.54
N CYS A 152 -7.50 6.31 5.53
CA CYS A 152 -6.57 5.67 6.45
C CYS A 152 -5.12 5.79 5.97
N THR A 153 -4.20 6.11 6.88
CA THR A 153 -2.82 6.48 6.51
C THR A 153 -1.80 5.36 6.59
N TYR A 154 -2.05 4.21 7.21
CA TYR A 154 -1.15 3.05 7.02
C TYR A 154 -1.72 2.06 6.02
N GLY A 155 -3.05 1.93 5.98
CA GLY A 155 -3.72 1.09 5.01
C GLY A 155 -5.19 0.88 5.33
N ILE A 156 -5.76 -0.14 4.73
CA ILE A 156 -7.16 -0.56 4.83
C ILE A 156 -7.34 -1.48 6.04
N SER A 157 -6.61 -2.60 6.07
CA SER A 157 -6.72 -3.60 7.13
C SER A 157 -5.43 -4.37 7.38
N GLU A 158 -5.24 -4.79 8.63
CA GLU A 158 -4.16 -5.70 9.05
C GLU A 158 -4.76 -6.92 9.74
N SER A 159 -4.27 -8.11 9.40
CA SER A 159 -4.69 -9.38 9.99
C SER A 159 -3.48 -10.24 10.28
N PHE A 160 -3.35 -10.67 11.54
CA PHE A 160 -2.31 -11.54 12.03
C PHE A 160 -2.91 -12.73 12.78
N ASN A 161 -2.43 -13.95 12.48
CA ASN A 161 -2.87 -15.19 13.13
C ASN A 161 -4.40 -15.33 13.17
N THR A 162 -5.08 -15.04 12.06
CA THR A 162 -6.54 -14.87 12.01
C THR A 162 -7.17 -15.82 11.00
N LYS A 163 -8.40 -16.30 11.27
CA LYS A 163 -9.10 -17.24 10.37
C LYS A 163 -10.56 -16.88 10.11
N ASN A 164 -11.04 -17.25 8.92
CA ASN A 164 -12.43 -17.08 8.48
C ASN A 164 -12.87 -15.61 8.51
N VAL A 165 -12.25 -14.79 7.67
CA VAL A 165 -12.61 -13.37 7.52
C VAL A 165 -13.28 -13.16 6.17
N GLN A 166 -14.39 -12.42 6.17
CA GLN A 166 -15.14 -12.10 4.96
C GLN A 166 -15.43 -10.61 4.89
N PHE A 167 -14.96 -9.95 3.84
CA PHE A 167 -15.36 -8.61 3.44
C PHE A 167 -16.32 -8.72 2.27
N ASN A 168 -17.57 -8.30 2.42
CA ASN A 168 -18.58 -8.36 1.37
C ASN A 168 -19.12 -6.97 1.07
N ASN A 169 -19.24 -6.61 -0.21
CA ASN A 169 -19.79 -5.33 -0.66
C ASN A 169 -19.11 -4.10 -0.05
N CYS A 170 -17.81 -4.21 0.28
CA CYS A 170 -17.09 -3.13 0.95
C CYS A 170 -16.44 -2.16 -0.04
N ASN A 171 -16.27 -0.91 0.38
CA ASN A 171 -15.62 0.13 -0.41
C ASN A 171 -14.37 0.66 0.32
N PHE A 172 -13.21 0.51 -0.31
CA PHE A 172 -11.93 0.92 0.23
C PHE A 172 -11.34 2.03 -0.63
N TYR A 173 -11.29 3.27 -0.13
CA TYR A 173 -10.81 4.39 -0.94
C TYR A 173 -10.02 5.47 -0.24
N ASP A 174 -9.14 6.12 -1.00
CA ASP A 174 -8.28 7.21 -0.54
C ASP A 174 -7.39 6.84 0.69
N ASN A 175 -7.06 5.54 0.84
CA ASN A 175 -6.13 5.04 1.86
C ASN A 175 -4.67 5.10 1.34
N LYS A 176 -3.68 5.31 2.22
CA LYS A 176 -2.33 5.75 1.81
C LYS A 176 -1.15 5.11 2.56
N ILE A 177 0.06 5.40 2.05
CA ILE A 177 1.42 5.27 2.62
C ILE A 177 2.06 3.87 2.53
N PHE A 178 1.58 2.90 3.31
CA PHE A 178 2.24 1.58 3.44
C PHE A 178 1.47 0.49 2.69
N ASP A 179 1.72 -0.77 3.04
CA ASP A 179 0.97 -1.90 2.53
C ASP A 179 -0.50 -1.78 2.92
N LEU A 180 -1.38 -1.69 1.92
CA LEU A 180 -2.76 -1.33 2.16
C LEU A 180 -3.53 -2.46 2.85
N ILE A 181 -3.25 -3.71 2.52
CA ILE A 181 -3.81 -4.87 3.19
C ILE A 181 -2.68 -5.78 3.60
N ARG A 182 -2.59 -6.11 4.89
CA ARG A 182 -1.62 -7.05 5.43
C ARG A 182 -2.33 -8.28 5.97
N VAL A 183 -1.94 -9.45 5.50
CA VAL A 183 -2.46 -10.75 5.89
C VAL A 183 -1.26 -11.62 6.23
N SER A 184 -1.10 -12.00 7.50
CA SER A 184 0.05 -12.77 7.95
C SER A 184 -0.38 -13.90 8.87
N GLN A 185 0.08 -15.13 8.60
CA GLN A 185 -0.30 -16.31 9.40
C GLN A 185 -1.81 -16.54 9.44
N CYS A 186 -2.52 -16.23 8.35
CA CYS A 186 -3.97 -16.27 8.32
C CYS A 186 -4.50 -17.42 7.46
N SER A 187 -5.79 -17.76 7.62
CA SER A 187 -6.46 -18.71 6.73
C SER A 187 -7.88 -18.28 6.37
N ASN A 188 -8.29 -18.55 5.13
CA ASN A 188 -9.65 -18.30 4.64
C ASN A 188 -10.07 -16.83 4.80
N ILE A 189 -9.35 -15.94 4.11
CA ILE A 189 -9.60 -14.50 4.09
C ILE A 189 -10.22 -14.16 2.74
N ASN A 190 -11.43 -13.60 2.71
CA ASN A 190 -12.19 -13.42 1.49
C ASN A 190 -12.63 -11.97 1.30
N TYR A 191 -12.46 -11.45 0.09
CA TYR A 191 -12.99 -10.16 -0.35
C TYR A 191 -13.95 -10.42 -1.52
N ASN A 192 -15.23 -10.13 -1.33
CA ASN A 192 -16.28 -10.45 -2.29
C ASN A 192 -17.04 -9.17 -2.67
N ASN A 193 -17.14 -8.89 -3.96
CA ASN A 193 -17.89 -7.74 -4.47
C ASN A 193 -17.42 -6.39 -3.87
N CYS A 194 -16.13 -6.25 -3.60
CA CYS A 194 -15.55 -5.05 -3.00
C CYS A 194 -15.01 -4.08 -4.05
N ILE A 195 -14.89 -2.80 -3.71
CA ILE A 195 -14.30 -1.78 -4.59
C ILE A 195 -13.09 -1.17 -3.91
N PHE A 196 -11.94 -1.25 -4.56
CA PHE A 196 -10.68 -0.61 -4.17
C PHE A 196 -10.42 0.57 -5.09
N LYS A 197 -10.51 1.80 -4.59
CA LYS A 197 -10.43 2.99 -5.45
C LYS A 197 -9.48 4.05 -4.91
N ASN A 198 -8.65 4.63 -5.77
CA ASN A 198 -7.79 5.78 -5.44
C ASN A 198 -6.83 5.55 -4.26
N ASN A 199 -6.56 4.30 -3.87
CA ASN A 199 -5.62 4.04 -2.78
C ASN A 199 -4.18 4.21 -3.27
N THR A 200 -3.29 4.70 -2.41
CA THR A 200 -1.93 5.08 -2.81
C THR A 200 -0.85 4.54 -1.86
N ALA A 201 -0.04 3.59 -2.31
CA ALA A 201 1.09 3.05 -1.58
C ALA A 201 2.34 3.11 -2.47
N ASP A 202 2.95 4.29 -2.53
CA ASP A 202 4.04 4.63 -3.45
C ASP A 202 5.26 3.65 -3.35
N GLU A 203 5.43 2.96 -2.21
CA GLU A 203 6.43 1.91 -1.98
C GLU A 203 5.85 0.59 -1.45
N GLY A 204 4.54 0.53 -1.20
CA GLY A 204 3.86 -0.63 -0.61
C GLY A 204 3.02 -1.41 -1.61
N CYS A 205 2.54 -2.57 -1.20
CA CYS A 205 1.62 -3.37 -2.02
C CYS A 205 0.16 -3.04 -1.71
N LEU A 206 -0.75 -3.37 -2.63
CA LEU A 206 -2.17 -3.41 -2.28
C LEU A 206 -2.46 -4.57 -1.30
N PHE A 207 -1.88 -5.74 -1.54
CA PHE A 207 -1.98 -6.92 -0.68
C PHE A 207 -0.60 -7.50 -0.32
N VAL A 208 -0.23 -7.45 0.95
CA VAL A 208 0.90 -8.22 1.48
C VAL A 208 0.37 -9.44 2.21
N ILE A 209 0.74 -10.61 1.72
CA ILE A 209 0.33 -11.91 2.23
C ILE A 209 1.60 -12.68 2.58
N ASN A 210 1.66 -13.18 3.81
CA ASN A 210 2.79 -13.97 4.31
C ASN A 210 2.28 -15.17 5.10
N ASP A 211 2.84 -16.35 4.86
CA ASP A 211 2.57 -17.57 5.61
C ASP A 211 1.06 -17.83 5.78
N SER A 212 0.27 -17.60 4.72
CA SER A 212 -1.20 -17.59 4.81
C SER A 212 -1.83 -18.48 3.74
N GLU A 213 -2.97 -19.07 4.08
CA GLU A 213 -3.68 -20.01 3.22
C GLU A 213 -5.03 -19.46 2.78
N SER A 214 -5.36 -19.60 1.49
CA SER A 214 -6.69 -19.26 0.96
C SER A 214 -7.08 -17.80 1.18
N VAL A 215 -6.29 -16.85 0.66
CA VAL A 215 -6.74 -15.47 0.49
C VAL A 215 -7.44 -15.36 -0.87
N ASN A 216 -8.74 -15.05 -0.87
CA ASN A 216 -9.55 -15.02 -2.08
C ASN A 216 -10.10 -13.61 -2.33
N ILE A 217 -10.04 -13.18 -3.59
CA ILE A 217 -10.67 -11.97 -4.09
C ILE A 217 -11.62 -12.38 -5.21
N SER A 218 -12.89 -12.04 -5.07
CA SER A 218 -13.90 -12.38 -6.08
C SER A 218 -14.83 -11.21 -6.41
N ASN A 219 -15.08 -11.03 -7.70
CA ASN A 219 -15.98 -10.01 -8.23
C ASN A 219 -15.69 -8.58 -7.70
N CYS A 220 -14.44 -8.26 -7.40
CA CYS A 220 -14.05 -6.93 -6.94
C CYS A 220 -13.70 -6.00 -8.12
N THR A 221 -13.56 -4.71 -7.80
CA THR A 221 -13.16 -3.66 -8.75
C THR A 221 -12.01 -2.86 -8.19
N PHE A 222 -10.92 -2.75 -8.94
CA PHE A 222 -9.75 -1.96 -8.62
C PHE A 222 -9.65 -0.78 -9.57
N LYS A 223 -9.81 0.45 -9.07
CA LYS A 223 -9.87 1.66 -9.88
C LYS A 223 -8.89 2.73 -9.41
N ASN A 224 -8.02 3.19 -10.31
CA ASN A 224 -7.11 4.32 -10.06
C ASN A 224 -6.26 4.18 -8.78
N ASN A 225 -5.91 2.97 -8.36
CA ASN A 225 -4.98 2.77 -7.26
C ASN A 225 -3.54 2.97 -7.76
N ASN A 226 -2.69 3.59 -6.96
CA ASN A 226 -1.28 3.84 -7.25
C ASN A 226 -0.43 3.13 -6.20
N VAL A 227 0.01 1.91 -6.47
CA VAL A 227 0.79 1.10 -5.52
C VAL A 227 2.07 0.60 -6.18
N LEU A 228 3.05 0.16 -5.40
CA LEU A 228 4.26 -0.43 -5.98
C LEU A 228 3.95 -1.76 -6.67
N HIS A 229 3.24 -2.65 -5.97
CA HIS A 229 2.81 -3.95 -6.47
C HIS A 229 1.36 -4.24 -6.08
N PHE A 230 0.66 -5.05 -6.88
CA PHE A 230 -0.66 -5.55 -6.48
C PHE A 230 -0.53 -6.47 -5.25
N THR A 231 0.42 -7.40 -5.29
CA THR A 231 0.70 -8.29 -4.15
C THR A 231 2.16 -8.74 -4.11
N ASN A 232 2.65 -9.13 -2.93
CA ASN A 232 3.95 -9.78 -2.73
C ASN A 232 3.92 -11.31 -2.89
N SER A 233 2.74 -11.94 -2.88
CA SER A 233 2.58 -13.40 -2.86
C SER A 233 1.39 -13.82 -3.71
N LYS A 234 1.67 -14.52 -4.81
CA LYS A 234 0.65 -14.97 -5.76
C LYS A 234 0.09 -16.35 -5.45
N ASP A 235 0.92 -17.23 -4.89
CA ASP A 235 0.52 -18.60 -4.62
C ASP A 235 -0.52 -18.67 -3.49
N GLU A 236 -0.53 -17.65 -2.62
CA GLU A 236 -1.44 -17.52 -1.48
C GLU A 236 -2.72 -16.72 -1.83
N LEU A 237 -2.77 -16.10 -3.03
CA LEU A 237 -3.84 -15.21 -3.47
C LEU A 237 -4.59 -15.75 -4.69
N CYS A 238 -5.84 -16.14 -4.48
CA CYS A 238 -6.77 -16.48 -5.56
C CYS A 238 -7.57 -15.25 -5.98
N ILE A 239 -7.68 -15.01 -7.28
CA ILE A 239 -8.37 -13.85 -7.86
C ILE A 239 -9.31 -14.32 -8.98
N THR A 240 -10.58 -13.97 -8.90
CA THR A 240 -11.59 -14.38 -9.90
C THR A 240 -12.58 -13.26 -10.24
N ASP A 241 -12.90 -13.09 -11.53
CA ASP A 241 -13.93 -12.15 -12.02
C ASP A 241 -13.71 -10.67 -11.66
N GLU A 242 -12.45 -10.23 -11.73
CA GLU A 242 -12.05 -8.88 -11.32
C GLU A 242 -12.03 -7.84 -12.44
N THR A 243 -12.30 -6.58 -12.07
CA THR A 243 -12.18 -5.43 -12.98
C THR A 243 -11.04 -4.49 -12.57
N PHE A 244 -10.13 -4.20 -13.49
CA PHE A 244 -9.02 -3.25 -13.29
C PHE A 244 -9.15 -2.04 -14.23
N GLU A 245 -9.21 -0.82 -13.68
CA GLU A 245 -9.34 0.42 -14.46
C GLU A 245 -8.37 1.51 -13.95
N GLY A 246 -7.49 2.02 -14.82
CA GLY A 246 -6.69 3.22 -14.54
C GLY A 246 -5.68 3.09 -13.40
N ASN A 247 -5.38 1.87 -12.94
CA ASN A 247 -4.42 1.67 -11.87
C ASN A 247 -2.96 1.87 -12.32
N LEU A 248 -2.14 2.36 -11.39
CA LEU A 248 -0.70 2.57 -11.52
C LEU A 248 0.03 1.62 -10.60
N PHE A 249 0.15 0.37 -11.04
CA PHE A 249 1.02 -0.62 -10.42
C PHE A 249 1.44 -1.64 -11.47
N ASP A 250 2.59 -2.26 -11.28
CA ASP A 250 3.07 -3.30 -12.18
C ASP A 250 2.16 -4.53 -12.04
N PHE A 251 1.20 -4.68 -12.96
CA PHE A 251 0.69 -5.98 -13.36
C PHE A 251 1.60 -6.47 -14.48
N THR A 252 2.71 -7.14 -14.16
CA THR A 252 3.46 -7.81 -15.23
C THR A 252 3.07 -9.28 -15.30
N ASP A 253 2.80 -9.76 -16.52
CA ASP A 253 2.61 -11.19 -16.81
C ASP A 253 3.82 -12.04 -16.38
N ASP A 254 5.00 -11.42 -16.25
CA ASP A 254 6.21 -12.05 -15.69
C ASP A 254 6.11 -12.32 -14.18
N ASP A 255 5.24 -11.61 -13.45
CA ASP A 255 4.98 -11.93 -12.06
C ASP A 255 4.21 -13.28 -11.97
N TYR A 256 3.64 -13.82 -13.06
CA TYR A 256 2.88 -15.08 -13.11
C TYR A 256 3.73 -16.34 -13.33
N GLN A 257 5.06 -16.21 -13.36
CA GLN A 257 5.96 -17.34 -13.59
C GLN A 257 6.76 -17.66 -12.32
N ASN A 258 6.26 -18.64 -11.56
CA ASN A 258 6.97 -19.52 -10.61
C ASN A 258 8.19 -18.93 -9.89
N THR A 259 8.07 -18.62 -8.59
CA THR A 259 9.05 -19.14 -7.61
C THR A 259 8.54 -19.11 -6.18
N SER A 260 8.80 -20.24 -5.50
CA SER A 260 8.39 -20.66 -4.16
C SER A 260 9.11 -19.93 -3.00
N THR A 261 9.34 -18.62 -3.09
CA THR A 261 9.84 -17.82 -1.94
C THR A 261 9.46 -16.34 -2.08
N PRO A 262 8.68 -15.76 -1.14
CA PRO A 262 8.37 -14.33 -1.14
C PRO A 262 9.63 -13.48 -1.18
N GLY A 263 9.63 -12.43 -2.00
CA GLY A 263 10.78 -11.51 -2.14
C GLY A 263 11.97 -12.06 -2.92
N ARG A 264 11.84 -13.23 -3.58
CA ARG A 264 12.84 -13.77 -4.51
C ARG A 264 12.25 -13.92 -5.91
N TYR A 265 12.80 -13.19 -6.86
CA TYR A 265 12.39 -13.15 -8.25
C TYR A 265 13.44 -13.81 -9.12
N GLU A 266 13.03 -14.68 -10.03
CA GLU A 266 13.96 -15.34 -10.96
C GLU A 266 13.67 -14.94 -12.41
N ILE A 267 14.66 -14.35 -13.08
CA ILE A 267 14.58 -14.01 -14.50
C ILE A 267 15.43 -14.99 -15.28
N VAL A 268 14.75 -15.86 -16.04
CA VAL A 268 15.41 -16.90 -16.84
C VAL A 268 16.08 -16.28 -18.06
N LEU A 269 17.41 -16.41 -18.11
CA LEU A 269 18.20 -15.95 -19.24
C LEU A 269 18.18 -17.01 -20.36
N ASN A 270 18.44 -18.27 -20.01
CA ASN A 270 18.38 -19.45 -20.88
C ASN A 270 18.22 -20.74 -20.03
N GLU A 271 18.30 -21.93 -20.65
CA GLU A 271 18.11 -23.22 -19.98
C GLU A 271 19.05 -23.47 -18.77
N SER A 272 20.23 -22.84 -18.72
CA SER A 272 21.22 -23.01 -17.63
C SER A 272 21.45 -21.76 -16.78
N LYS A 273 20.96 -20.58 -17.19
CA LYS A 273 21.23 -19.28 -16.57
C LYS A 273 19.96 -18.58 -16.12
N LYS A 274 19.98 -18.08 -14.87
CA LYS A 274 18.97 -17.17 -14.34
C LYS A 274 19.59 -16.05 -13.50
N VAL A 275 18.94 -14.90 -13.51
CA VAL A 275 19.17 -13.82 -12.54
C VAL A 275 18.19 -14.04 -11.40
N VAL A 276 18.66 -14.10 -10.17
CA VAL A 276 17.84 -14.13 -8.96
C VAL A 276 17.95 -12.77 -8.30
N TYR A 277 16.84 -12.08 -8.12
CA TYR A 277 16.78 -10.81 -7.44
C TYR A 277 15.98 -10.94 -6.15
N THR A 278 16.48 -10.32 -5.10
CA THR A 278 15.80 -10.10 -3.83
C THR A 278 15.93 -8.63 -3.47
N GLU A 279 15.17 -8.15 -2.49
CA GLU A 279 15.33 -6.78 -1.96
C GLU A 279 16.81 -6.43 -1.61
N ASN A 280 17.59 -7.45 -1.23
CA ASN A 280 18.95 -7.31 -0.71
C ASN A 280 20.07 -7.81 -1.66
N SER A 281 19.75 -8.34 -2.84
CA SER A 281 20.79 -8.85 -3.75
C SER A 281 20.30 -9.11 -5.17
N ILE A 282 21.22 -9.00 -6.13
CA ILE A 282 21.06 -9.55 -7.49
C ILE A 282 22.12 -10.64 -7.66
N SER A 283 21.72 -11.86 -7.97
CA SER A 283 22.61 -13.02 -8.10
C SER A 283 22.45 -13.68 -9.47
N ILE A 284 23.51 -14.27 -10.03
CA ILE A 284 23.46 -15.01 -11.31
C ILE A 284 23.84 -16.46 -11.04
N VAL A 285 22.86 -17.37 -11.18
CA VAL A 285 22.90 -18.72 -10.57
C VAL A 285 23.75 -19.74 -11.34
N GLU A 286 24.44 -19.36 -12.41
CA GLU A 286 25.30 -20.32 -13.09
C GLU A 286 26.64 -20.59 -12.34
N ASN A 287 27.06 -19.72 -11.41
CA ASN A 287 28.34 -19.82 -10.67
C ASN A 287 28.41 -19.00 -9.35
N GLU A 288 27.29 -18.80 -8.63
CA GLU A 288 27.24 -17.99 -7.37
C GLU A 288 27.96 -16.63 -7.45
N TYR A 289 27.65 -15.81 -8.45
CA TYR A 289 28.07 -14.40 -8.42
C TYR A 289 26.94 -13.56 -7.82
N ILE A 290 27.20 -12.99 -6.63
CA ILE A 290 26.30 -12.10 -5.90
C ILE A 290 26.77 -10.66 -6.14
N LEU A 291 25.95 -9.86 -6.81
CA LEU A 291 26.04 -8.40 -6.73
C LEU A 291 25.50 -8.00 -5.35
N ASN A 292 26.41 -7.93 -4.37
CA ASN A 292 26.09 -7.55 -3.00
C ASN A 292 25.73 -6.06 -2.95
N SER A 293 24.47 -5.76 -2.65
CA SER A 293 24.02 -4.42 -2.27
C SER A 293 22.64 -4.50 -1.61
N ASN A 294 22.53 -3.87 -0.43
CA ASN A 294 21.35 -3.93 0.43
C ASN A 294 20.21 -2.99 0.00
N THR A 295 20.33 -2.30 -1.16
CA THR A 295 19.34 -1.29 -1.60
C THR A 295 19.32 -1.13 -3.13
N ASN A 296 19.03 -2.19 -3.88
CA ASN A 296 18.99 -2.13 -5.36
C ASN A 296 17.57 -2.02 -5.92
N SER A 297 17.41 -1.30 -7.03
CA SER A 297 16.17 -1.37 -7.82
C SER A 297 16.00 -2.75 -8.46
N LYS A 298 14.76 -3.11 -8.85
CA LYS A 298 14.48 -4.26 -9.71
C LYS A 298 15.41 -4.23 -10.95
N PRO A 299 16.12 -5.33 -11.27
CA PRO A 299 17.02 -5.36 -12.41
C PRO A 299 16.26 -5.32 -13.74
N VAL A 300 16.80 -4.57 -14.70
CA VAL A 300 16.25 -4.45 -16.05
C VAL A 300 17.19 -5.08 -17.06
N ILE A 301 16.74 -6.18 -17.68
CA ILE A 301 17.58 -6.99 -18.55
C ILE A 301 17.51 -6.47 -19.99
N SER A 302 18.66 -6.43 -20.67
CA SER A 302 18.76 -6.09 -22.09
C SER A 302 18.05 -7.13 -22.96
N LYS A 303 17.56 -6.73 -24.13
CA LYS A 303 16.86 -7.62 -25.06
C LYS A 303 17.68 -8.84 -25.50
N ASP A 304 18.99 -8.68 -25.61
CA ASP A 304 19.93 -9.76 -25.94
C ASP A 304 20.33 -10.61 -24.71
N LYS A 305 19.81 -10.29 -23.53
CA LYS A 305 20.06 -10.97 -22.26
C LYS A 305 21.53 -11.01 -21.83
N GLN A 306 22.33 -10.05 -22.28
CA GLN A 306 23.77 -9.95 -21.95
C GLN A 306 24.08 -8.87 -20.92
N SER A 307 23.13 -8.03 -20.56
CA SER A 307 23.35 -6.90 -19.66
C SER A 307 22.18 -6.64 -18.74
N ILE A 308 22.47 -6.11 -17.55
CA ILE A 308 21.51 -5.76 -16.51
C ILE A 308 21.72 -4.29 -16.14
N LEU A 309 20.63 -3.54 -16.05
CA LEU A 309 20.62 -2.21 -15.42
C LEU A 309 19.99 -2.31 -14.03
N TYR A 310 20.52 -1.54 -13.10
CA TYR A 310 19.90 -1.33 -11.79
C TYR A 310 20.34 0.02 -11.22
N ILE A 311 19.59 0.50 -10.23
CA ILE A 311 19.87 1.74 -9.51
C ILE A 311 20.35 1.40 -8.11
N GLU A 312 21.43 2.02 -7.66
CA GLU A 312 21.99 1.82 -6.33
C GLU A 312 22.57 3.11 -5.73
N PRO A 313 22.18 3.50 -4.48
CA PRO A 313 21.06 2.95 -3.70
C PRO A 313 19.69 3.32 -4.30
N PHE A 314 18.65 2.53 -4.01
CA PHE A 314 17.28 2.74 -4.46
C PHE A 314 16.28 2.74 -3.29
N GLY A 315 15.31 3.65 -3.30
CA GLY A 315 14.31 3.87 -2.24
C GLY A 315 13.78 5.31 -2.20
N PHE A 316 12.87 5.58 -1.27
CA PHE A 316 12.12 6.86 -1.15
C PHE A 316 13.02 8.09 -1.23
N GLU A 317 14.05 8.07 -0.38
CA GLU A 317 15.02 9.16 -0.22
C GLU A 317 16.45 8.72 -0.56
N ALA A 318 16.57 7.84 -1.56
CA ALA A 318 17.84 7.32 -2.02
C ALA A 318 18.42 8.12 -3.19
N MET A 319 19.71 8.44 -3.10
CA MET A 319 20.46 9.09 -4.19
C MET A 319 21.22 8.05 -5.01
N GLY A 320 20.52 7.44 -5.95
CA GLY A 320 21.00 6.29 -6.73
C GLY A 320 21.82 6.62 -7.97
N ASN A 321 22.81 5.79 -8.24
CA ASN A 321 23.55 5.75 -9.50
C ASN A 321 22.94 4.69 -10.43
N LEU A 322 23.05 4.89 -11.74
CA LEU A 322 22.73 3.85 -12.73
C LEU A 322 23.93 2.93 -12.95
N HIS A 323 23.76 1.65 -12.68
CA HIS A 323 24.74 0.59 -12.92
C HIS A 323 24.40 -0.19 -14.19
N LEU A 324 25.44 -0.70 -14.84
CA LEU A 324 25.38 -1.65 -15.95
C LEU A 324 26.28 -2.83 -15.61
N TYR A 325 25.65 -3.98 -15.36
CA TYR A 325 26.35 -5.23 -15.20
C TYR A 325 26.36 -6.01 -16.51
N ASN A 326 27.55 -6.38 -16.99
CA ASN A 326 27.72 -7.24 -18.15
C ASN A 326 27.79 -8.72 -17.72
N ILE A 327 26.78 -9.49 -18.09
CA ILE A 327 26.63 -10.90 -17.68
C ILE A 327 27.77 -11.77 -18.23
N ILE A 328 28.23 -11.48 -19.45
CA ILE A 328 29.25 -12.30 -20.13
C ILE A 328 30.64 -11.99 -19.58
N LYS A 329 30.96 -10.70 -19.42
CA LYS A 329 32.27 -10.23 -18.95
C LYS A 329 32.42 -10.25 -17.43
N LYS A 330 31.31 -10.38 -16.70
CA LYS A 330 31.23 -10.29 -15.24
C LYS A 330 31.82 -8.99 -14.70
N ASP A 331 31.39 -7.88 -15.32
CA ASP A 331 31.89 -6.53 -15.04
C ASP A 331 30.72 -5.63 -14.65
N ASP A 332 30.83 -4.95 -13.50
CA ASP A 332 29.88 -3.92 -13.07
C ASP A 332 30.49 -2.53 -13.29
N LYS A 333 29.73 -1.66 -13.96
CA LYS A 333 30.12 -0.29 -14.22
C LYS A 333 28.99 0.67 -13.89
N ILE A 334 29.33 1.74 -13.16
CA ILE A 334 28.46 2.91 -13.03
C ILE A 334 28.43 3.67 -14.36
N LEU A 335 27.25 3.74 -14.99
CA LEU A 335 27.01 4.51 -16.21
C LEU A 335 26.76 5.98 -15.90
N LEU A 336 25.86 6.26 -14.95
CA LEU A 336 25.42 7.62 -14.64
C LEU A 336 25.36 7.82 -13.13
N LYS A 337 26.21 8.71 -12.61
CA LYS A 337 26.25 9.03 -11.18
C LYS A 337 25.17 10.04 -10.79
N PHE A 338 24.60 9.91 -9.60
CA PHE A 338 23.65 10.90 -9.07
C PHE A 338 24.29 12.29 -8.95
N THR A 339 25.59 12.37 -8.63
CA THR A 339 26.31 13.65 -8.55
C THR A 339 26.33 14.36 -9.89
N ARG A 340 26.53 13.62 -10.99
CA ARG A 340 26.49 14.18 -12.34
C ARG A 340 25.08 14.68 -12.69
N ILE A 341 24.04 13.95 -12.30
CA ILE A 341 22.65 14.38 -12.48
C ILE A 341 22.37 15.68 -11.70
N LYS A 342 22.82 15.75 -10.46
CA LYS A 342 22.72 16.94 -9.62
C LYS A 342 23.42 18.15 -10.26
N ASP A 343 24.60 17.92 -10.83
CA ASP A 343 25.39 18.97 -11.47
C ASP A 343 24.76 19.46 -12.80
N GLU A 344 24.22 18.53 -13.61
CA GLU A 344 23.62 18.86 -14.92
C GLU A 344 22.18 19.42 -14.82
N LEU A 345 21.39 18.97 -13.83
CA LEU A 345 19.94 19.24 -13.76
C LEU A 345 19.49 20.05 -12.55
N GLY A 346 20.36 20.32 -11.57
CA GLY A 346 20.01 21.07 -10.35
C GLY A 346 19.57 20.20 -9.17
N GLN A 347 19.28 20.86 -8.03
CA GLN A 347 19.29 20.27 -6.69
C GLN A 347 18.53 18.93 -6.55
N ASN A 348 19.22 17.97 -5.94
CA ASN A 348 18.74 16.69 -5.40
C ASN A 348 17.96 15.78 -6.37
N ASN A 349 18.11 15.96 -7.68
CA ASN A 349 17.57 15.02 -8.64
C ASN A 349 18.32 13.68 -8.63
N THR A 350 17.59 12.59 -8.78
CA THR A 350 18.11 11.23 -8.86
C THR A 350 17.30 10.38 -9.83
N ILE A 351 17.84 9.23 -10.21
CA ILE A 351 17.18 8.30 -11.13
C ILE A 351 16.13 7.53 -10.32
N LYS A 352 14.88 7.58 -10.79
CA LYS A 352 13.74 6.94 -10.13
C LYS A 352 13.25 5.70 -10.86
N LEU A 353 13.51 5.59 -12.17
CA LEU A 353 13.12 4.43 -12.99
C LEU A 353 13.97 4.37 -14.24
N VAL A 354 14.33 3.17 -14.71
CA VAL A 354 15.03 2.96 -15.98
C VAL A 354 14.40 1.85 -16.82
N LYS A 355 14.43 1.98 -18.15
CA LYS A 355 14.13 0.90 -19.10
C LYS A 355 15.07 1.00 -20.31
N TRP A 356 15.44 -0.14 -20.91
CA TRP A 356 16.17 -0.15 -22.18
C TRP A 356 15.29 0.35 -23.32
N LEU A 357 15.76 1.35 -24.08
CA LEU A 357 15.11 1.77 -25.34
C LEU A 357 15.61 0.94 -26.51
N ASP A 358 16.92 0.72 -26.55
CA ASP A 358 17.62 -0.14 -27.51
C ASP A 358 18.96 -0.59 -26.90
N LYS A 359 19.88 -1.08 -27.74
CA LYS A 359 21.20 -1.57 -27.29
C LYS A 359 22.08 -0.51 -26.63
N TYR A 360 21.89 0.77 -26.95
CA TYR A 360 22.76 1.87 -26.53
C TYR A 360 22.04 2.98 -25.78
N ASN A 361 20.71 3.01 -25.82
CA ASN A 361 19.89 4.04 -25.22
C ASN A 361 19.06 3.48 -24.07
N ILE A 362 19.05 4.21 -22.96
CA ILE A 362 18.30 3.92 -21.75
C ILE A 362 17.33 5.07 -21.51
N ALA A 363 16.05 4.78 -21.31
CA ALA A 363 15.09 5.78 -20.82
C ALA A 363 15.17 5.83 -19.30
N CYS A 364 15.21 7.04 -18.74
CA CYS A 364 15.29 7.29 -17.31
C CYS A 364 14.18 8.26 -16.89
N ILE A 365 13.45 7.96 -15.83
CA ILE A 365 12.73 9.00 -15.07
C ILE A 365 13.73 9.59 -14.07
N ILE A 366 13.90 10.90 -14.11
CA ILE A 366 14.77 11.63 -13.19
C ILE A 366 13.95 12.73 -12.51
N GLY A 367 13.92 12.71 -11.18
CA GLY A 367 13.18 13.68 -10.36
C GLY A 367 13.78 13.82 -8.98
N GLN A 368 13.10 14.59 -8.11
CA GLN A 368 13.54 14.87 -6.75
C GLN A 368 13.78 13.58 -5.97
N GLY A 369 14.96 13.46 -5.37
CA GLY A 369 15.35 12.36 -4.51
C GLY A 369 15.00 12.57 -3.04
N TYR A 370 14.44 13.72 -2.65
CA TYR A 370 13.86 13.98 -1.33
C TYR A 370 12.46 14.59 -1.50
N GLY A 371 11.47 14.14 -0.73
CA GLY A 371 10.10 14.67 -0.82
C GLY A 371 9.00 13.60 -0.63
N THR A 372 7.75 13.97 -0.90
CA THR A 372 6.56 13.12 -0.64
C THR A 372 6.23 12.14 -1.77
N VAL A 373 7.11 11.97 -2.75
CA VAL A 373 6.86 11.18 -3.96
C VAL A 373 8.01 10.20 -4.20
N SER A 374 7.74 8.89 -4.15
CA SER A 374 8.76 7.84 -4.26
C SER A 374 9.31 7.70 -5.69
N LYS A 375 8.41 7.75 -6.68
CA LYS A 375 8.65 7.67 -8.12
C LYS A 375 8.03 8.88 -8.80
N GLY A 376 8.74 9.57 -9.65
CA GLY A 376 8.21 10.78 -10.30
C GLY A 376 9.34 11.62 -10.88
N GLY A 377 9.07 12.35 -11.96
CA GLY A 377 10.05 13.26 -12.56
C GLY A 377 9.93 13.39 -14.06
N ASP A 378 10.92 14.05 -14.66
CA ASP A 378 11.03 14.26 -16.09
C ASP A 378 11.56 12.99 -16.79
N LEU A 379 11.24 12.81 -18.08
CA LEU A 379 11.79 11.72 -18.88
C LEU A 379 13.08 12.15 -19.59
N TYR A 380 14.12 11.33 -19.47
CA TYR A 380 15.39 11.47 -20.15
C TYR A 380 15.74 10.21 -20.95
N SER A 381 16.62 10.36 -21.92
CA SER A 381 17.38 9.27 -22.52
C SER A 381 18.86 9.43 -22.18
N TYR A 382 19.50 8.35 -21.76
CA TYR A 382 20.95 8.27 -21.62
C TYR A 382 21.54 7.34 -22.69
N ASN A 383 22.47 7.85 -23.49
CA ASN A 383 23.19 7.09 -24.49
C ASN A 383 24.55 6.62 -23.94
N ILE A 384 24.75 5.31 -23.90
CA ILE A 384 25.93 4.66 -23.30
C ILE A 384 27.21 4.95 -24.09
N LEU A 385 27.13 4.98 -25.42
CA LEU A 385 28.32 5.17 -26.28
C LEU A 385 28.80 6.62 -26.27
N LYS A 386 27.85 7.55 -26.32
CA LYS A 386 28.11 9.00 -26.37
C LYS A 386 28.26 9.62 -24.99
N ASP A 387 28.03 8.85 -23.94
CA ASP A 387 27.96 9.30 -22.56
C ASP A 387 27.08 10.56 -22.39
N GLN A 388 25.91 10.53 -23.06
CA GLN A 388 25.06 11.71 -23.22
C GLN A 388 23.70 11.53 -22.58
N LEU A 389 23.35 12.44 -21.67
CA LEU A 389 22.00 12.56 -21.11
C LEU A 389 21.22 13.61 -21.92
N LYS A 390 19.97 13.29 -22.29
CA LYS A 390 19.10 14.16 -23.07
C LYS A 390 17.68 14.12 -22.51
N CYS A 391 17.09 15.28 -22.26
CA CYS A 391 15.67 15.37 -21.89
C CYS A 391 14.79 14.99 -23.09
N LEU A 392 13.90 14.02 -22.88
CA LEU A 392 12.88 13.61 -23.85
C LEU A 392 11.53 14.26 -23.53
N TYR A 393 11.23 14.45 -22.25
CA TYR A 393 10.01 15.09 -21.79
C TYR A 393 10.24 15.85 -20.49
N ARG A 394 9.82 17.11 -20.47
CA ARG A 394 9.79 17.95 -19.27
C ARG A 394 8.34 18.13 -18.83
N ASN A 395 8.07 17.84 -17.57
CA ASN A 395 6.75 18.03 -16.99
C ASN A 395 6.37 19.50 -16.92
N LYS A 396 5.07 19.76 -16.87
CA LYS A 396 4.52 21.05 -16.49
C LYS A 396 4.44 21.13 -14.96
N ASP A 397 4.12 22.32 -14.45
CA ASP A 397 3.83 22.50 -13.03
C ASP A 397 2.77 21.50 -12.56
N HIS A 398 2.99 20.89 -11.39
CA HIS A 398 2.16 19.85 -10.79
C HIS A 398 2.01 18.57 -11.62
N GLU A 399 2.83 18.33 -12.66
CA GLU A 399 2.87 17.07 -13.40
C GLU A 399 4.12 16.26 -13.06
N GLU A 400 3.98 14.94 -13.00
CA GLU A 400 5.10 14.01 -12.86
C GLU A 400 4.90 12.79 -13.73
N VAL A 401 5.93 12.41 -14.49
CA VAL A 401 5.97 11.08 -15.13
C VAL A 401 6.22 10.05 -14.03
N LYS A 402 5.24 9.20 -13.75
CA LYS A 402 5.36 8.12 -12.76
C LYS A 402 5.88 6.83 -13.36
N ASN A 403 5.48 6.53 -14.60
CA ASN A 403 5.89 5.33 -15.32
C ASN A 403 5.86 5.60 -16.84
N PHE A 404 6.41 4.67 -17.62
CA PHE A 404 6.27 4.68 -19.07
C PHE A 404 6.36 3.27 -19.65
N GLU A 405 5.62 3.02 -20.73
CA GLU A 405 5.67 1.76 -21.47
C GLU A 405 6.25 1.94 -22.87
N LEU A 406 6.94 0.91 -23.35
CA LEU A 406 7.52 0.89 -24.70
C LEU A 406 6.60 0.11 -25.64
N VAL A 407 5.89 0.81 -26.50
CA VAL A 407 4.91 0.22 -27.42
C VAL A 407 5.23 0.61 -28.86
N ALA A 408 5.58 -0.38 -29.69
CA ALA A 408 5.85 -0.20 -31.12
C ALA A 408 6.84 0.95 -31.43
N GLY A 409 7.90 1.08 -30.63
CA GLY A 409 8.93 2.12 -30.78
C GLY A 409 8.55 3.50 -30.20
N ASN A 410 7.39 3.62 -29.57
CA ASN A 410 7.00 4.82 -28.82
C ASN A 410 7.16 4.62 -27.32
N ILE A 411 7.39 5.73 -26.62
CA ILE A 411 7.39 5.80 -25.17
C ILE A 411 6.04 6.37 -24.73
N ASN A 412 5.17 5.51 -24.22
CA ASN A 412 3.87 5.88 -23.68
C ASN A 412 4.03 6.25 -22.21
N LEU A 413 4.10 7.54 -21.93
CA LEU A 413 4.21 8.09 -20.58
C LEU A 413 2.89 7.95 -19.83
N VAL A 414 3.02 7.64 -18.55
CA VAL A 414 1.96 7.75 -17.57
C VAL A 414 2.29 8.91 -16.64
N ILE A 415 1.50 9.97 -16.77
CA ILE A 415 1.72 11.26 -16.10
C ILE A 415 0.62 11.42 -15.05
N ILE A 416 1.03 11.70 -13.82
CA ILE A 416 0.14 12.17 -12.77
C ILE A 416 0.13 13.69 -12.82
N LYS A 417 -1.06 14.29 -12.81
CA LYS A 417 -1.25 15.73 -12.57
C LYS A 417 -1.95 15.95 -11.24
N PHE A 418 -1.24 16.57 -10.30
CA PHE A 418 -1.75 16.96 -9.00
C PHE A 418 -2.66 18.21 -9.09
N ASP A 419 -3.57 18.33 -8.13
CA ASP A 419 -4.27 19.59 -7.86
C ASP A 419 -3.34 20.58 -7.13
N ASP A 420 -3.78 21.83 -6.99
CA ASP A 420 -2.97 22.92 -6.41
C ASP A 420 -2.53 22.62 -4.96
N ASN A 421 -3.27 21.75 -4.27
CA ASN A 421 -3.02 21.37 -2.88
C ASN A 421 -2.26 20.04 -2.75
N PHE A 422 -1.88 19.40 -3.87
CA PHE A 422 -1.24 18.07 -3.92
C PHE A 422 -2.00 16.95 -3.18
N ASN A 423 -3.32 17.13 -2.99
CA ASN A 423 -4.14 16.18 -2.25
C ASN A 423 -4.80 15.15 -3.16
N ASN A 424 -5.11 15.57 -4.39
CA ASN A 424 -5.72 14.74 -5.42
C ASN A 424 -4.90 14.76 -6.69
N TYR A 425 -5.13 13.78 -7.55
CA TYR A 425 -4.50 13.75 -8.85
C TYR A 425 -5.38 13.17 -9.95
N THR A 426 -4.97 13.43 -11.19
CA THR A 426 -5.53 12.82 -12.39
C THR A 426 -4.43 12.12 -13.16
N ILE A 427 -4.75 11.00 -13.80
CA ILE A 427 -3.82 10.26 -14.63
C ILE A 427 -4.03 10.67 -16.09
N LYS A 428 -2.93 10.90 -16.80
CA LYS A 428 -2.91 11.20 -18.22
C LYS A 428 -1.88 10.32 -18.92
N SER A 429 -2.21 9.90 -20.14
CA SER A 429 -1.25 9.22 -21.00
C SER A 429 -0.71 10.18 -22.06
N LYS A 430 0.58 10.09 -22.36
CA LYS A 430 1.20 10.88 -23.42
C LYS A 430 2.21 10.07 -24.20
N ILE A 431 2.16 10.17 -25.53
CA ILE A 431 3.09 9.44 -26.40
C ILE A 431 4.28 10.36 -26.73
N CYS A 432 5.48 9.90 -26.39
CA CYS A 432 6.74 10.50 -26.77
C CYS A 432 7.42 9.62 -27.82
N ARG A 433 7.81 10.21 -28.95
CA ARG A 433 8.57 9.50 -29.99
C ARG A 433 10.04 9.49 -29.63
N PHE A 434 10.63 8.30 -29.63
CA PHE A 434 12.07 8.13 -29.58
C PHE A 434 12.56 7.73 -30.97
N ASP A 435 13.50 8.50 -31.51
CA ASP A 435 14.11 8.23 -32.81
C ASP A 435 15.60 8.02 -32.61
N SER A 436 16.02 6.76 -32.62
CA SER A 436 17.42 6.36 -32.44
C SER A 436 18.32 6.85 -33.59
N THR A 437 17.75 7.20 -34.74
CA THR A 437 18.50 7.65 -35.93
C THR A 437 18.79 9.15 -35.93
N LYS A 438 18.02 9.96 -35.20
CA LYS A 438 18.26 11.41 -35.05
C LYS A 438 19.32 11.78 -34.02
N LEU A 439 19.97 10.76 -33.45
CA LEU A 439 21.06 10.90 -32.51
C LEU A 439 22.38 10.43 -33.11
N SER A 440 22.48 10.13 -34.42
CA SER A 440 23.74 9.80 -35.11
C SER A 440 24.62 11.02 -35.27
#